data_AF-A0AAJ7IS85-F1
#
_entry.id   AF-A0AAJ7IS85-F1
#
_cell.length_a   1.000
_cell.length_b   1.000
_cell.length_c   1.000
_cell.angle_alpha   90.00
_cell.angle_beta   90.00
_cell.angle_gamma   90.00
#
_symmetry.space_group_name_H-M   'P 1'
#
loop_
_entity.id
_entity.type
_entity.pdbx_description
1 polymer ?
#
loop_
_entity_poly.entity_id
_entity_poly.type
_entity_poly.pdbx_seq_one_letter_code
_entity_poly.pdbx_strand_id
1 'polypeptide(L)'
;MDEEQVKMLRRAFSMFDSTKSGRIEKEKVRTILNTLGHTFDDHDLEVLLKQEDEEGSGKLNFDSFYRVACHFQEEDDEALQKELKEAFRLYDKEGNGYIPTSSLREILAALDDQITPDQMDGMIAEIDTDGSGTVDFDEFMEMMTGD
;
A
#
# COMPACT_ATOMS: atom_id res chain seq x y z
N MET A 1 5.39 7.48 0.77
CA MET A 1 4.94 8.42 1.82
C MET A 1 4.77 9.83 1.29
N ASP A 2 3.55 10.33 1.30
CA ASP A 2 3.22 11.69 0.87
C ASP A 2 3.41 12.72 1.99
N GLU A 3 3.52 14.00 1.61
CA GLU A 3 3.68 15.11 2.56
C GLU A 3 2.60 15.16 3.65
N GLU A 4 1.37 14.72 3.34
CA GLU A 4 0.27 14.66 4.31
C GLU A 4 0.48 13.57 5.36
N GLN A 5 0.92 12.38 4.96
CA GLN A 5 1.23 11.28 5.89
C GLN A 5 2.35 11.68 6.85
N VAL A 6 3.40 12.34 6.36
CA VAL A 6 4.49 12.86 7.21
C VAL A 6 3.99 13.91 8.21
N LYS A 7 3.08 14.79 7.79
CA LYS A 7 2.45 15.79 8.67
C LYS A 7 1.59 15.13 9.75
N MET A 8 0.84 14.08 9.42
CA MET A 8 0.04 13.33 10.39
C MET A 8 0.92 12.61 11.41
N LEU A 9 1.96 11.90 10.94
CA LEU A 9 2.96 11.25 11.80
C LEU A 9 3.61 12.25 12.77
N ARG A 10 4.00 13.43 12.27
CA ARG A 10 4.60 14.48 13.09
C ARG A 10 3.61 15.06 14.11
N ARG A 11 2.35 15.24 13.73
CA ARG A 11 1.29 15.67 14.65
C ARG A 11 1.04 14.64 15.74
N ALA A 12 0.93 13.37 15.37
CA ALA A 12 0.73 12.30 16.33
C ALA A 12 1.95 12.16 17.26
N PHE A 13 3.17 12.17 16.73
CA PHE A 13 4.39 12.19 17.55
C PHE A 13 4.38 13.36 18.56
N SER A 14 4.08 14.58 18.11
CA SER A 14 4.02 15.75 18.98
C SER A 14 2.87 15.69 20.01
N MET A 15 1.81 14.93 19.74
CA MET A 15 0.70 14.74 20.67
C MET A 15 1.12 13.88 21.87
N PHE A 16 2.02 12.93 21.65
CA PHE A 16 2.54 12.05 22.70
C PHE A 16 3.82 12.59 23.34
N ASP A 17 4.63 13.38 22.64
CA ASP A 17 5.77 14.12 23.19
C ASP A 17 5.31 15.38 23.97
N SER A 18 4.55 15.16 25.05
CA SER A 18 4.02 16.24 25.91
C SER A 18 5.12 17.11 26.53
N THR A 19 6.32 16.56 26.65
CA THR A 19 7.50 17.23 27.20
C THR A 19 8.30 18.00 26.15
N LYS A 20 7.92 17.93 24.86
CA LYS A 20 8.68 18.47 23.73
C LYS A 20 10.15 18.04 23.76
N SER A 21 10.39 16.84 24.26
CA SER A 21 11.73 16.28 24.41
C SER A 21 12.31 15.81 23.07
N GLY A 22 11.49 15.74 22.03
CA GLY A 22 11.84 15.16 20.74
C GLY A 22 11.96 13.64 20.77
N ARG A 23 11.50 13.00 21.86
CA ARG A 23 11.55 11.56 22.07
C ARG A 23 10.25 11.05 22.73
N ILE A 24 9.79 9.88 22.31
CA ILE A 24 8.61 9.20 22.88
C ILE A 24 9.00 7.78 23.31
N GLU A 25 8.34 7.22 24.32
CA GLU A 25 8.60 5.82 24.68
C GLU A 25 8.13 4.87 23.56
N LYS A 26 8.84 3.75 23.37
CA LYS A 26 8.50 2.74 22.35
C LYS A 26 7.08 2.19 22.48
N GLU A 27 6.54 2.14 23.70
CA GLU A 27 5.15 1.74 23.94
C GLU A 27 4.13 2.75 23.38
N LYS A 28 4.51 4.03 23.28
CA LYS A 28 3.69 5.08 22.68
C LYS A 28 3.67 4.99 21.16
N VAL A 29 4.75 4.52 20.54
CA VAL A 29 4.84 4.32 19.08
C VAL A 29 3.71 3.42 18.59
N ARG A 30 3.50 2.28 19.27
CA ARG A 30 2.37 1.36 18.98
C ARG A 30 1.03 2.07 19.04
N THR A 31 0.83 2.91 20.06
CA THR A 31 -0.44 3.64 20.23
C THR A 31 -0.64 4.66 19.11
N ILE A 32 0.42 5.36 18.71
CA ILE A 32 0.40 6.35 17.64
C ILE A 32 0.06 5.70 16.31
N LEU A 33 0.77 4.64 15.93
CA LEU A 33 0.55 3.97 14.65
C LEU A 33 -0.88 3.39 14.56
N ASN A 34 -1.40 2.84 15.67
CA ASN A 34 -2.78 2.34 15.73
C ASN A 34 -3.82 3.48 15.65
N THR A 35 -3.50 4.65 16.22
CA THR A 35 -4.36 5.85 16.13
C THR A 35 -4.40 6.42 14.71
N LEU A 36 -3.32 6.26 13.94
CA LEU A 36 -3.26 6.65 12.53
C LEU A 36 -3.98 5.65 11.61
N GLY A 37 -4.51 4.55 12.14
CA GLY A 37 -5.28 3.58 11.38
C GLY A 37 -4.44 2.56 10.62
N HIS A 38 -3.12 2.54 10.82
CA HIS A 38 -2.26 1.49 10.28
C HIS A 38 -2.45 0.21 11.09
N THR A 39 -2.53 -0.92 10.41
CA THR A 39 -2.50 -2.26 11.01
C THR A 39 -1.12 -2.84 10.81
N PHE A 40 -0.46 -3.24 11.88
CA PHE A 40 0.89 -3.81 11.84
C PHE A 40 0.94 -4.98 12.80
N ASP A 41 1.78 -5.95 12.45
CA ASP A 41 2.04 -7.08 13.30
C ASP A 41 2.88 -6.66 14.52
N ASP A 42 2.44 -7.11 15.69
CA ASP A 42 3.12 -6.83 16.96
C ASP A 42 4.57 -7.33 16.97
N HIS A 43 4.80 -8.44 16.27
CA HIS A 43 6.12 -9.04 16.16
C HIS A 43 7.06 -8.16 15.34
N ASP A 44 6.65 -7.77 14.13
CA ASP A 44 7.47 -6.94 13.23
C ASP A 44 7.71 -5.55 13.81
N LEU A 45 6.72 -4.96 14.47
CA LEU A 45 6.89 -3.68 15.16
C LEU A 45 7.93 -3.79 16.26
N GLU A 46 7.90 -4.85 17.06
CA GLU A 46 8.90 -5.05 18.13
C GLU A 46 10.31 -5.26 17.57
N VAL A 47 10.44 -5.96 16.44
CA VAL A 47 11.73 -6.14 15.74
C VAL A 47 12.28 -4.80 15.26
N LEU A 48 11.47 -3.98 14.58
CA LEU A 48 11.87 -2.67 14.08
C LEU A 48 12.19 -1.69 15.21
N LEU A 49 11.38 -1.65 16.26
CA LEU A 49 11.64 -0.83 17.45
C LEU A 49 12.96 -1.21 18.13
N LYS A 50 13.30 -2.50 18.14
CA LYS A 50 14.55 -2.99 18.73
C LYS A 50 15.77 -2.69 17.84
N GLN A 51 15.60 -2.70 16.51
CA GLN A 51 16.64 -2.29 15.58
C GLN A 51 16.93 -0.79 15.67
N GLU A 52 15.90 0.04 15.85
CA GLU A 52 16.07 1.49 15.94
C GLU A 52 16.51 1.96 17.34
N ASP A 53 16.28 1.16 18.39
CA ASP A 53 16.73 1.41 19.77
C ASP A 53 17.90 0.50 20.16
N GLU A 54 18.98 0.46 19.36
CA GLU A 54 20.20 -0.31 19.69
C GLU A 54 20.83 0.12 21.03
N GLU A 55 20.62 1.39 21.42
CA GLU A 55 21.08 1.93 22.71
C GLU A 55 20.27 1.38 23.91
N GLY A 56 19.12 0.74 23.65
CA GLY A 56 18.22 0.24 24.69
C GLY A 56 17.65 1.37 25.56
N SER A 57 17.54 2.58 25.01
CA SER A 57 17.05 3.76 25.71
C SER A 57 15.55 3.65 26.02
N GLY A 58 14.83 2.79 25.31
CA GLY A 58 13.39 2.65 25.34
C GLY A 58 12.65 3.85 24.73
N LYS A 59 13.38 4.79 24.12
CA LYS A 59 12.87 6.07 23.63
C LYS A 59 13.27 6.29 22.18
N LEU A 60 12.28 6.47 21.32
CA LEU A 60 12.50 6.76 19.91
C LEU A 60 12.35 8.25 19.66
N ASN A 61 13.25 8.81 18.85
CA ASN A 61 13.10 10.14 18.32
C ASN A 61 12.22 10.13 17.05
N PHE A 62 11.89 11.29 16.51
CA PHE A 62 11.04 11.37 15.31
C PHE A 62 11.68 10.73 14.07
N ASP A 63 13.01 10.77 13.92
CA ASP A 63 13.72 10.12 12.79
C ASP A 63 13.56 8.59 12.86
N SER A 64 13.80 8.00 14.02
CA SER A 64 13.61 6.57 14.24
C SER A 64 12.15 6.15 14.07
N PHE A 65 11.21 6.91 14.65
CA PHE A 65 9.79 6.66 14.45
C PHE A 65 9.39 6.76 12.97
N TYR A 66 9.92 7.74 12.25
CA TYR A 66 9.68 7.93 10.83
C TYR A 66 10.23 6.77 10.01
N ARG A 67 11.42 6.25 10.33
CA ARG A 67 11.98 5.05 9.69
C ARG A 67 11.12 3.82 9.89
N VAL A 68 10.66 3.58 11.11
CA VAL A 68 9.73 2.47 11.40
C VAL A 68 8.46 2.63 10.56
N ALA A 69 7.86 3.83 10.55
CA ALA A 69 6.65 4.10 9.79
C ALA A 69 6.85 3.96 8.26
N CYS A 70 8.01 4.38 7.73
CA CYS A 70 8.37 4.18 6.33
C CYS A 70 8.53 2.70 5.99
N HIS A 71 9.22 1.92 6.85
CA HIS A 71 9.42 0.49 6.61
C HIS A 71 8.09 -0.25 6.51
N PHE A 72 7.12 0.08 7.38
CA PHE A 72 5.78 -0.49 7.28
C PHE A 72 5.05 -0.09 6.01
N GLN A 73 5.19 1.17 5.57
CA GLN A 73 4.57 1.61 4.33
C GLN A 73 5.20 0.95 3.10
N GLU A 74 6.53 0.81 3.05
CA GLU A 74 7.21 0.11 1.96
C GLU A 74 6.84 -1.38 1.93
N GLU A 75 6.65 -2.01 3.08
CA GLU A 75 6.21 -3.40 3.18
C GLU A 75 4.74 -3.58 2.74
N ASP A 76 3.86 -2.62 3.08
CA ASP A 76 2.49 -2.55 2.55
C ASP A 76 2.47 -2.35 1.02
N ASP A 77 3.30 -1.44 0.49
CA ASP A 77 3.41 -1.18 -0.96
C ASP A 77 3.96 -2.41 -1.71
N GLU A 78 5.00 -3.07 -1.17
CA GLU A 78 5.56 -4.30 -1.77
C GLU A 78 4.59 -5.49 -1.65
N ALA A 79 3.89 -5.63 -0.52
CA ALA A 79 2.85 -6.65 -0.34
C ALA A 79 1.70 -6.43 -1.31
N LEU A 80 1.22 -5.19 -1.45
CA LEU A 80 0.19 -4.83 -2.41
C LEU A 80 0.65 -5.11 -3.84
N GLN A 81 1.86 -4.69 -4.23
CA GLN A 81 2.41 -5.03 -5.55
C GLN A 81 2.52 -6.53 -5.78
N LYS A 82 2.85 -7.30 -4.75
CA LYS A 82 2.95 -8.75 -4.84
C LYS A 82 1.57 -9.39 -5.01
N GLU A 83 0.57 -8.98 -4.21
CA GLU A 83 -0.81 -9.44 -4.37
C GLU A 83 -1.37 -9.08 -5.74
N LEU A 84 -1.10 -7.86 -6.23
CA LEU A 84 -1.48 -7.42 -7.58
C LEU A 84 -0.76 -8.24 -8.65
N LYS A 85 0.52 -8.59 -8.49
CA LYS A 85 1.24 -9.49 -9.42
C LYS A 85 0.70 -10.90 -9.39
N GLU A 86 0.31 -11.42 -8.24
CA GLU A 86 -0.28 -12.75 -8.11
C GLU A 86 -1.68 -12.77 -8.75
N ALA A 87 -2.49 -11.74 -8.54
CA ALA A 87 -3.75 -11.54 -9.23
C ALA A 87 -3.55 -11.39 -10.75
N PHE A 88 -2.59 -10.57 -11.18
CA PHE A 88 -2.25 -10.41 -12.61
C PHE A 88 -1.87 -11.74 -13.25
N ARG A 89 -1.04 -12.57 -12.60
CA ARG A 89 -0.69 -13.92 -13.08
C ARG A 89 -1.86 -14.89 -13.12
N LEU A 90 -2.87 -14.71 -12.29
CA LEU A 90 -4.10 -15.50 -12.38
C LEU A 90 -4.84 -15.22 -13.69
N TYR A 91 -4.72 -13.99 -14.20
CA TYR A 91 -5.40 -13.51 -15.39
C TYR A 91 -4.55 -13.65 -16.67
N ASP A 92 -3.23 -13.47 -16.59
CA ASP A 92 -2.26 -13.76 -17.65
C ASP A 92 -2.05 -15.28 -17.78
N LYS A 93 -3.05 -15.97 -18.32
CA LYS A 93 -3.06 -17.43 -18.52
C LYS A 93 -1.92 -17.93 -19.40
N GLU A 94 -1.39 -17.07 -20.26
CA GLU A 94 -0.32 -17.40 -21.20
C GLU A 94 1.08 -17.10 -20.63
N GLY A 95 1.19 -16.28 -19.59
CA GLY A 95 2.45 -15.93 -18.93
C GLY A 95 3.29 -14.95 -19.75
N ASN A 96 2.62 -14.15 -20.57
CA ASN A 96 3.24 -13.26 -21.55
C ASN A 96 3.64 -11.91 -20.93
N GLY A 97 3.12 -11.60 -19.73
CA GLY A 97 3.27 -10.30 -19.08
C GLY A 97 2.21 -9.28 -19.48
N TYR A 98 1.16 -9.69 -20.18
CA TYR A 98 0.04 -8.83 -20.61
C TYR A 98 -1.26 -9.63 -20.59
N ILE A 99 -2.36 -9.00 -20.16
CA ILE A 99 -3.69 -9.60 -20.16
C ILE A 99 -4.42 -9.14 -21.43
N PRO A 100 -4.80 -10.03 -22.34
CA PRO A 100 -5.58 -9.60 -23.50
C PRO A 100 -6.93 -9.04 -23.05
N THR A 101 -7.36 -7.93 -23.67
CA THR A 101 -8.66 -7.28 -23.38
C THR A 101 -9.85 -8.24 -23.50
N SER A 102 -9.71 -9.28 -24.32
CA SER A 102 -10.68 -10.38 -24.43
C SER A 102 -10.82 -11.18 -23.13
N SER A 103 -9.73 -11.44 -22.41
CA SER A 103 -9.76 -12.10 -21.10
C SER A 103 -10.27 -11.18 -20.00
N LEU A 104 -9.93 -9.88 -20.06
CA LEU A 104 -10.49 -8.88 -19.14
C LEU A 104 -12.02 -8.80 -19.25
N ARG A 105 -12.55 -8.86 -20.48
CA ARG A 105 -13.99 -8.92 -20.75
C ARG A 105 -14.66 -10.14 -20.09
N GLU A 106 -14.02 -11.31 -20.14
CA GLU A 106 -14.54 -12.51 -19.48
C GLU A 106 -14.56 -12.36 -17.96
N ILE A 107 -13.55 -11.70 -17.38
CA ILE A 107 -13.43 -11.47 -15.94
C ILE A 107 -14.50 -10.49 -15.46
N LEU A 108 -14.66 -9.36 -16.13
CA LEU A 108 -15.64 -8.33 -15.80
C LEU A 108 -17.07 -8.87 -15.93
N ALA A 109 -17.36 -9.68 -16.96
CA ALA A 109 -18.63 -10.36 -17.10
C ALA A 109 -18.88 -11.43 -16.02
N ALA A 110 -17.82 -12.06 -15.49
CA ALA A 110 -17.93 -13.02 -14.40
C ALA A 110 -18.10 -12.36 -13.02
N LEU A 111 -17.57 -11.15 -12.84
CA LEU A 111 -17.73 -10.33 -11.64
C LEU A 111 -19.12 -9.70 -11.57
N ASP A 112 -19.65 -9.20 -12.69
CA ASP A 112 -20.96 -8.56 -12.75
C ASP A 112 -21.67 -8.80 -14.10
N ASP A 113 -22.71 -9.63 -14.10
CA ASP A 113 -23.50 -10.00 -15.29
C ASP A 113 -24.42 -8.86 -15.78
N GLN A 114 -24.51 -7.73 -15.05
CA GLN A 114 -25.31 -6.58 -15.46
C GLN A 114 -24.53 -5.62 -16.38
N ILE A 115 -23.21 -5.78 -16.51
CA ILE A 115 -22.39 -4.93 -17.39
C ILE A 115 -22.76 -5.21 -18.85
N THR A 116 -23.33 -4.19 -19.50
CA THR A 116 -23.67 -4.26 -20.92
C THR A 116 -22.41 -4.25 -21.79
N PRO A 117 -22.44 -4.83 -23.01
CA PRO A 117 -21.27 -4.86 -23.89
C PRO A 117 -20.72 -3.47 -24.24
N ASP A 118 -21.58 -2.43 -24.24
CA ASP A 118 -21.20 -1.04 -24.48
C ASP A 118 -20.45 -0.44 -23.28
N GLN A 119 -20.91 -0.71 -22.06
CA GLN A 119 -20.20 -0.33 -20.83
C GLN A 119 -18.89 -1.08 -20.67
N MET A 120 -18.86 -2.35 -21.07
CA MET A 120 -17.66 -3.16 -21.09
C MET A 120 -16.59 -2.60 -22.03
N ASP A 121 -17.00 -2.12 -23.21
CA ASP A 121 -16.12 -1.44 -24.16
C ASP A 121 -15.58 -0.13 -23.57
N GLY A 122 -16.45 0.62 -22.88
CA GLY A 122 -16.05 1.83 -22.15
C GLY A 122 -15.04 1.56 -21.05
N MET A 123 -15.26 0.52 -20.24
CA MET A 123 -14.32 0.11 -19.18
C MET A 123 -12.98 -0.36 -19.76
N ILE A 124 -13.00 -1.16 -20.83
CA ILE A 124 -11.76 -1.60 -21.49
C ILE A 124 -11.02 -0.41 -22.07
N ALA A 125 -11.70 0.52 -22.74
CA ALA A 125 -11.07 1.70 -23.33
C ALA A 125 -10.54 2.70 -22.29
N GLU A 126 -11.04 2.66 -21.06
CA GLU A 126 -10.53 3.45 -19.95
C GLU A 126 -9.24 2.85 -19.36
N ILE A 127 -9.07 1.52 -19.48
CA ILE A 127 -7.91 0.79 -18.95
C ILE A 127 -6.79 0.66 -20.00
N ASP A 128 -7.13 0.28 -21.24
CA ASP A 128 -6.23 0.17 -22.39
C ASP A 128 -6.01 1.56 -23.01
N THR A 129 -5.28 2.41 -22.29
CA THR A 129 -5.09 3.83 -22.66
C THR A 129 -4.15 3.99 -23.85
N ASP A 130 -3.24 3.02 -24.04
CA ASP A 130 -2.31 2.99 -25.16
C ASP A 130 -2.92 2.35 -26.43
N GLY A 131 -4.06 1.66 -26.28
CA GLY A 131 -4.79 1.02 -27.37
C GLY A 131 -4.05 -0.19 -27.94
N SER A 132 -3.21 -0.84 -27.13
CA SER A 132 -2.47 -2.05 -27.51
C SER A 132 -3.40 -3.25 -27.69
N GLY A 133 -4.62 -3.19 -27.17
CA GLY A 133 -5.55 -4.33 -27.12
C GLY A 133 -5.16 -5.36 -26.06
N THR A 134 -4.19 -5.02 -25.21
CA THR A 134 -3.69 -5.78 -24.07
C THR A 134 -3.59 -4.84 -22.88
N VAL A 135 -3.70 -5.38 -21.68
CA VAL A 135 -3.51 -4.65 -20.43
C VAL A 135 -2.20 -5.11 -19.83
N ASP A 136 -1.21 -4.21 -19.74
CA ASP A 136 0.04 -4.51 -19.08
C ASP A 136 -0.05 -4.33 -17.56
N PHE A 137 1.05 -4.59 -16.85
CA PHE A 137 1.05 -4.56 -15.39
C PHE A 137 0.81 -3.15 -14.83
N ASP A 138 1.27 -2.10 -15.51
CA ASP A 138 1.10 -0.70 -15.10
C ASP A 138 -0.37 -0.30 -15.22
N GLU A 139 -0.99 -0.58 -16.37
CA GLU A 139 -2.41 -0.34 -16.62
C GLU A 139 -3.33 -1.14 -15.67
N PHE A 140 -2.95 -2.38 -15.34
CA PHE A 140 -3.66 -3.17 -14.34
C PHE A 140 -3.52 -2.61 -12.92
N MET A 141 -2.37 -2.03 -12.58
CA MET A 141 -2.19 -1.34 -11.31
C MET A 141 -3.06 -0.09 -11.24
N GLU A 142 -3.03 0.79 -12.25
CA GLU A 142 -3.87 2.00 -12.28
C GLU A 142 -5.37 1.64 -12.14
N MET A 143 -5.82 0.56 -12.80
CA MET A 143 -7.19 0.04 -12.63
C MET A 143 -7.51 -0.34 -11.17
N MET A 144 -6.57 -0.98 -10.47
CA MET A 144 -6.79 -1.51 -9.12
C MET A 144 -6.56 -0.49 -8.02
N THR A 145 -5.70 0.51 -8.23
CA THR A 145 -5.42 1.58 -7.27
C THR A 145 -6.28 2.82 -7.48
N GLY A 146 -6.85 3.02 -8.68
CA GLY A 146 -7.84 4.05 -8.96
C GLY A 146 -7.33 5.49 -8.81
N ASP A 147 -6.06 5.72 -9.16
CA ASP A 147 -5.43 7.05 -9.22
C ASP A 147 -5.65 7.72 -10.60
#